data_AF-M3WHJ9-F1
#
_entry.id   AF-M3WHJ9-F1
#
_cell.length_a   1.000
_cell.length_b   1.000
_cell.length_c   1.000
_cell.angle_alpha   90.00
_cell.angle_beta   90.00
_cell.angle_gamma   90.00
#
_symmetry.space_group_name_H-M   'P 1'
#
loop_
_entity.id
_entity.type
_entity.pdbx_description
1 polymer ?
#
loop_
_entity_poly.entity_id
_entity_poly.type
_entity_poly.pdbx_seq_one_letter_code
_entity_poly.pdbx_strand_id
1 'polypeptide(L)'
;MIAFGGEDEGWEGVLLRVTRPPGCRFRGSAPRGRSAGEIPSPEPLPAVRPRQCCRSHRPGQHWVSKRGLQPSLPSLRGATESSRPRRQLVDMETLPGPRTPCLEDTVARILLLGLVLLQVTGASGITDVVAAYNLTWKSTNFKTILEWEPKPINHVYTVQISPRLGNWKSKCFYTTDTECDLTDEIVNNVNQTYLARVFSYPADATDYAGEPHFTNSPEFTPYLETKLGQPMIQSYKQVGTKLNVTVQDARTLVRMNGTFLSLRDVFGKDLSYTLYYWKASSTGKKTAKTNTNEFLIDVDKGESYCFNVQAVIPSRKVNQKSPESLIECTSQEKEMFLVIGMVVLAVIILTIILGVALYKCRKVRRGQGWKEGSPLNAA
;
A
#
# COMPACT_ATOMS: atom_id res chain seq x y z
N MET A 1 -33.15 34.53 39.59
CA MET A 1 -32.30 34.83 38.44
C MET A 1 -32.34 33.60 37.55
N ILE A 2 -33.34 33.44 36.67
CA ILE A 2 -33.51 34.06 35.33
C ILE A 2 -32.22 34.08 34.53
N ALA A 3 -32.11 33.19 33.54
CA ALA A 3 -31.81 33.53 32.15
C ALA A 3 -32.17 32.33 31.24
N PHE A 4 -33.31 32.43 30.55
CA PHE A 4 -33.54 31.79 29.26
C PHE A 4 -32.89 32.69 28.20
N GLY A 5 -32.20 32.11 27.24
CA GLY A 5 -31.75 32.79 26.03
C GLY A 5 -31.87 31.81 24.87
N GLY A 6 -32.88 32.01 24.04
CA GLY A 6 -32.94 31.47 22.69
C GLY A 6 -32.61 32.60 21.72
N GLU A 7 -31.91 32.26 20.64
CA GLU A 7 -31.93 33.02 19.40
C GLU A 7 -31.66 32.06 18.23
N ASP A 8 -32.56 32.15 17.25
CA ASP A 8 -32.56 31.50 15.95
C ASP A 8 -31.50 32.13 15.04
N GLU A 9 -30.74 31.33 14.28
CA GLU A 9 -30.30 31.59 12.89
C GLU A 9 -29.94 30.20 12.30
N GLY A 10 -30.56 29.68 11.24
CA GLY A 10 -30.61 30.28 9.90
C GLY A 10 -29.54 29.63 9.02
N TRP A 11 -29.74 28.39 8.56
CA TRP A 11 -28.92 27.81 7.48
C TRP A 11 -29.81 27.36 6.33
N GLU A 12 -29.79 28.18 5.28
CA GLU A 12 -30.34 27.87 3.97
C GLU A 12 -29.67 26.63 3.37
N GLY A 13 -30.50 25.72 2.86
CA GLY A 13 -30.08 24.64 2.00
C GLY A 13 -29.72 25.17 0.61
N VAL A 14 -28.44 25.08 0.24
CA VAL A 14 -28.02 25.27 -1.15
C VAL A 14 -28.33 24.01 -1.94
N LEU A 15 -29.49 24.02 -2.58
CA LEU A 15 -29.93 23.04 -3.58
C LEU A 15 -29.25 23.38 -4.91
N LEU A 16 -28.17 22.68 -5.28
CA LEU A 16 -27.57 22.82 -6.60
C LEU A 16 -28.50 22.20 -7.67
N ARG A 17 -29.34 23.05 -8.26
CA ARG A 17 -30.00 22.78 -9.56
C ARG A 17 -28.93 22.73 -10.65
N VAL A 18 -28.65 21.53 -11.16
CA VAL A 18 -27.97 21.39 -12.45
C VAL A 18 -28.99 21.63 -13.56
N THR A 19 -29.05 22.87 -14.05
CA THR A 19 -29.75 23.23 -15.29
C THR A 19 -28.97 22.71 -16.49
N ARG A 20 -29.59 21.83 -17.29
CA ARG A 20 -29.09 21.37 -18.59
C ARG A 20 -29.17 22.52 -19.62
N PRO A 21 -28.12 22.74 -20.44
CA PRO A 21 -28.25 23.55 -21.65
C PRO A 21 -28.92 22.74 -22.79
N PRO A 22 -29.71 23.37 -23.68
CA PRO A 22 -30.41 22.70 -24.76
C PRO A 22 -29.59 22.63 -26.04
N GLY A 23 -29.82 21.57 -26.83
CA GLY A 23 -29.74 21.64 -28.29
C GLY A 23 -28.45 21.17 -28.94
N CYS A 24 -28.41 19.88 -29.30
CA CYS A 24 -27.77 19.41 -30.53
C CYS A 24 -28.62 18.27 -31.11
N ARG A 25 -29.31 18.56 -32.23
CA ARG A 25 -30.01 17.57 -33.06
C ARG A 25 -28.98 16.64 -33.68
N PHE A 26 -29.11 15.33 -33.45
CA PHE A 26 -28.63 14.34 -34.40
C PHE A 26 -29.81 13.56 -34.97
N ARG A 27 -29.86 13.57 -36.30
CA ARG A 27 -30.82 12.88 -37.16
C ARG A 27 -30.78 11.38 -36.88
N GLY A 28 -31.94 10.81 -36.58
CA GLY A 28 -32.15 9.36 -36.66
C GLY A 28 -32.13 8.92 -38.12
N SER A 29 -31.38 7.87 -38.40
CA SER A 29 -31.52 7.05 -39.59
C SER A 29 -31.97 5.66 -39.15
N ALA A 30 -33.22 5.34 -39.44
CA ALA A 30 -33.82 4.03 -39.25
C ALA A 30 -33.13 2.96 -40.12
N PRO A 31 -33.02 1.70 -39.65
CA PRO A 31 -32.58 0.60 -40.50
C PRO A 31 -33.76 0.08 -41.33
N ARG A 32 -33.49 -0.11 -42.63
CA ARG A 32 -34.40 -0.73 -43.59
C ARG A 32 -34.19 -2.25 -43.52
N GLY A 33 -35.25 -3.00 -43.25
CA GLY A 33 -35.20 -4.45 -43.12
C GLY A 33 -34.97 -5.20 -44.44
N ARG A 34 -34.48 -6.44 -44.32
CA ARG A 34 -34.73 -7.54 -45.26
C ARG A 34 -34.81 -8.88 -44.53
N SER A 35 -35.88 -9.59 -44.92
CA SER A 35 -36.33 -10.98 -44.76
C SER A 35 -35.45 -12.05 -44.09
N ALA A 36 -36.10 -12.75 -43.15
CA ALA A 36 -36.50 -14.17 -43.15
C ALA A 36 -35.56 -15.28 -43.66
N GLY A 37 -35.49 -16.35 -42.85
CA GLY A 37 -34.78 -17.62 -43.06
C GLY A 37 -33.60 -17.72 -42.09
N GLU A 38 -33.42 -18.68 -41.19
CA GLU A 38 -33.97 -20.03 -41.02
C GLU A 38 -33.50 -20.49 -39.62
N ILE A 39 -34.33 -21.22 -38.87
CA ILE A 39 -34.00 -21.79 -37.56
C ILE A 39 -33.37 -23.18 -37.76
N PRO A 40 -32.27 -23.50 -37.05
CA PRO A 40 -32.08 -24.87 -36.59
C PRO A 40 -31.96 -24.95 -35.06
N SER A 41 -32.82 -25.80 -34.48
CA SER A 41 -32.75 -26.30 -33.11
C SER A 41 -31.55 -27.25 -32.89
N PRO A 42 -31.17 -27.52 -31.61
CA PRO A 42 -29.85 -28.03 -31.25
C PRO A 42 -29.80 -29.57 -31.16
N GLU A 43 -28.65 -30.15 -31.49
CA GLU A 43 -28.34 -31.58 -31.27
C GLU A 43 -26.86 -31.76 -30.86
N PRO A 44 -26.46 -32.91 -30.28
CA PRO A 44 -26.10 -32.96 -28.86
C PRO A 44 -24.62 -33.27 -28.59
N LEU A 45 -24.22 -33.08 -27.33
CA LEU A 45 -22.94 -33.47 -26.75
C LEU A 45 -22.63 -34.98 -26.94
N PRO A 46 -21.37 -35.37 -27.19
CA PRO A 46 -20.90 -36.71 -26.86
C PRO A 46 -20.23 -36.73 -25.49
N ALA A 47 -20.67 -37.67 -24.65
CA ALA A 47 -20.08 -38.02 -23.38
C ALA A 47 -18.91 -39.04 -23.54
N VAL A 48 -17.79 -38.70 -22.88
CA VAL A 48 -16.86 -39.54 -22.09
C VAL A 48 -16.37 -40.88 -22.66
N ARG A 49 -15.04 -41.04 -22.77
CA ARG A 49 -14.33 -42.24 -22.25
C ARG A 49 -12.94 -41.92 -21.67
N PRO A 50 -12.50 -42.69 -20.65
CA PRO A 50 -11.33 -42.42 -19.82
C PRO A 50 -10.05 -43.02 -20.41
N ARG A 51 -8.89 -42.39 -20.15
CA ARG A 51 -7.59 -43.04 -20.39
C ARG A 51 -7.11 -43.75 -19.13
N GLN A 52 -6.88 -45.04 -19.30
CA GLN A 52 -6.32 -45.97 -18.33
C GLN A 52 -4.83 -45.76 -18.08
N CYS A 53 -4.45 -46.18 -16.87
CA CYS A 53 -3.12 -46.37 -16.34
C CYS A 53 -2.22 -47.28 -17.18
N CYS A 54 -0.94 -46.94 -17.25
CA CYS A 54 0.16 -47.91 -17.35
C CYS A 54 0.99 -47.84 -16.07
N ARG A 55 0.97 -48.92 -15.29
CA ARG A 55 1.99 -49.25 -14.29
C ARG A 55 3.27 -49.66 -15.01
N SER A 56 4.42 -49.20 -14.53
CA SER A 56 5.68 -49.93 -14.62
C SER A 56 6.43 -49.77 -13.30
N HIS A 57 7.09 -50.85 -12.91
CA HIS A 57 7.54 -51.19 -11.57
C HIS A 57 8.95 -50.65 -11.28
N ARG A 58 9.18 -50.37 -9.98
CA ARG A 58 10.44 -50.10 -9.25
C ARG A 58 11.58 -51.11 -9.53
N PRO A 59 12.87 -50.79 -9.25
CA PRO A 59 13.42 -50.55 -7.89
C PRO A 59 14.37 -49.33 -7.82
N GLY A 60 14.54 -48.59 -6.72
CA GLY A 60 14.66 -48.97 -5.33
C GLY A 60 16.14 -48.84 -4.94
N GLN A 61 16.56 -47.74 -4.30
CA GLN A 61 17.75 -47.72 -3.44
C GLN A 61 17.74 -46.52 -2.48
N HIS A 62 17.99 -46.86 -1.22
CA HIS A 62 18.16 -46.02 -0.04
C HIS A 62 19.28 -45.00 -0.20
N TRP A 63 19.09 -43.77 0.31
CA TRP A 63 20.21 -42.99 0.85
C TRP A 63 19.85 -42.38 2.20
N VAL A 64 20.68 -42.74 3.17
CA VAL A 64 20.68 -42.32 4.57
C VAL A 64 21.49 -41.03 4.69
N SER A 65 20.99 -40.14 5.55
CA SER A 65 21.60 -38.92 6.07
C SER A 65 23.06 -39.09 6.50
N LYS A 66 23.95 -38.19 6.07
CA LYS A 66 25.20 -37.89 6.79
C LYS A 66 25.57 -36.41 6.71
N ARG A 67 25.89 -35.91 7.91
CA ARG A 67 26.38 -34.58 8.28
C ARG A 67 27.61 -34.18 7.47
N GLY A 68 27.62 -32.95 6.96
CA GLY A 68 28.81 -32.31 6.41
C GLY A 68 29.72 -31.81 7.53
N LEU A 69 30.91 -32.41 7.63
CA LEU A 69 32.06 -31.83 8.30
C LEU A 69 32.89 -31.05 7.27
N GLN A 70 33.38 -29.91 7.73
CA GLN A 70 34.34 -28.98 7.14
C GLN A 70 35.71 -29.65 6.90
N PRO A 71 36.49 -29.24 5.89
CA PRO A 71 37.92 -29.47 5.90
C PRO A 71 38.73 -28.16 5.89
N SER A 72 39.55 -28.05 6.91
CA SER A 72 40.71 -27.17 7.06
C SER A 72 41.88 -27.62 6.19
N LEU A 73 42.65 -26.63 5.69
CA LEU A 73 43.91 -26.75 4.96
C LEU A 73 44.99 -27.59 5.69
N PRO A 74 45.90 -28.23 4.95
CA PRO A 74 47.21 -28.59 5.46
C PRO A 74 48.33 -27.69 4.90
N SER A 75 49.18 -27.25 5.83
CA SER A 75 50.52 -26.71 5.62
C SER A 75 51.50 -27.84 5.29
N LEU A 76 52.44 -27.61 4.36
CA LEU A 76 53.69 -28.39 4.29
C LEU A 76 54.87 -27.51 3.85
N ARG A 77 55.91 -27.55 4.70
CA ARG A 77 57.28 -27.07 4.54
C ARG A 77 58.14 -28.05 3.73
N GLY A 78 59.22 -27.53 3.15
CA GLY A 78 60.49 -28.22 2.83
C GLY A 78 60.85 -28.11 1.34
N ALA A 79 61.76 -27.20 0.93
CA ALA A 79 63.24 -27.36 0.84
C ALA A 79 63.62 -28.24 -0.38
N THR A 80 64.50 -27.92 -1.32
CA THR A 80 65.74 -27.11 -1.48
C THR A 80 65.88 -26.82 -3.00
N GLU A 81 66.60 -25.82 -3.52
CA GLU A 81 68.04 -25.93 -3.82
C GLU A 81 68.55 -24.66 -4.57
N SER A 82 69.66 -24.08 -4.05
CA SER A 82 70.89 -23.62 -4.73
C SER A 82 70.80 -22.88 -6.09
N SER A 83 71.49 -21.78 -6.42
CA SER A 83 72.78 -21.21 -5.97
C SER A 83 72.97 -19.81 -6.58
N ARG A 84 73.68 -18.93 -5.86
CA ARG A 84 74.38 -17.70 -6.33
C ARG A 84 75.89 -17.99 -6.24
N PRO A 85 76.81 -17.32 -6.96
CA PRO A 85 77.33 -15.97 -6.57
C PRO A 85 77.87 -15.16 -7.79
N ARG A 86 78.50 -13.98 -7.79
CA ARG A 86 79.02 -12.99 -6.82
C ARG A 86 79.29 -11.66 -7.60
N ARG A 87 79.44 -10.56 -6.83
CA ARG A 87 79.83 -9.16 -7.14
C ARG A 87 81.00 -8.97 -8.13
N GLN A 88 81.06 -7.81 -8.81
CA GLN A 88 82.01 -6.71 -8.48
C GLN A 88 81.79 -5.40 -9.27
N LEU A 89 82.23 -4.31 -8.65
CA LEU A 89 82.18 -2.89 -9.00
C LEU A 89 83.63 -2.43 -9.21
N VAL A 90 83.98 -1.73 -10.30
CA VAL A 90 85.16 -0.82 -10.39
C VAL A 90 84.89 0.28 -11.43
N ASP A 91 85.45 1.45 -11.11
CA ASP A 91 85.38 2.82 -11.64
C ASP A 91 85.59 3.07 -13.14
N MET A 92 85.14 4.24 -13.60
CA MET A 92 85.85 5.00 -14.64
C MET A 92 85.71 6.51 -14.43
N GLU A 93 86.81 7.19 -14.69
CA GLU A 93 87.26 8.49 -14.22
C GLU A 93 86.61 9.74 -14.83
N THR A 94 86.76 10.83 -14.08
CA THR A 94 86.46 12.23 -14.38
C THR A 94 87.46 12.89 -15.34
N LEU A 95 87.01 13.84 -16.17
CA LEU A 95 87.86 14.91 -16.72
C LEU A 95 87.08 16.25 -16.82
N PRO A 96 87.71 17.44 -16.62
CA PRO A 96 86.98 18.69 -16.36
C PRO A 96 87.09 19.80 -17.42
N GLY A 97 86.01 20.61 -17.52
CA GLY A 97 85.97 22.03 -17.94
C GLY A 97 85.78 22.33 -19.45
N PRO A 98 85.37 23.56 -19.87
CA PRO A 98 85.05 24.78 -19.10
C PRO A 98 83.66 25.41 -19.39
N ARG A 99 83.34 26.48 -18.64
CA ARG A 99 82.10 27.28 -18.70
C ARG A 99 82.08 28.26 -19.88
N THR A 100 80.91 28.49 -20.48
CA THR A 100 80.41 29.83 -20.90
C THR A 100 78.90 29.78 -21.19
N PRO A 101 78.17 30.90 -21.02
CA PRO A 101 76.73 30.91 -20.77
C PRO A 101 75.93 30.89 -22.07
N CYS A 102 75.02 29.92 -22.22
CA CYS A 102 74.12 29.89 -23.36
C CYS A 102 72.71 30.33 -22.95
N LEU A 103 72.17 31.23 -23.76
CA LEU A 103 70.87 31.88 -23.78
C LEU A 103 69.71 30.89 -23.98
N GLU A 104 69.74 29.74 -23.30
CA GLU A 104 68.82 28.61 -23.50
C GLU A 104 67.78 28.51 -22.38
N ASP A 105 68.08 29.05 -21.18
CA ASP A 105 67.25 28.83 -20.00
C ASP A 105 65.92 29.63 -20.03
N THR A 106 65.90 30.76 -20.74
CA THR A 106 64.69 31.60 -20.87
C THR A 106 63.71 31.00 -21.89
N VAL A 107 64.21 30.42 -22.98
CA VAL A 107 63.39 29.81 -24.04
C VAL A 107 62.83 28.47 -23.55
N ALA A 108 63.63 27.68 -22.84
CA ALA A 108 63.17 26.45 -22.20
C ALA A 108 62.09 26.71 -21.14
N ARG A 109 62.23 27.77 -20.32
CA ARG A 109 61.22 28.16 -19.32
C ARG A 109 59.92 28.72 -19.93
N ILE A 110 60.00 29.48 -21.02
CA ILE A 110 58.82 29.97 -21.74
C ILE A 110 58.12 28.84 -22.49
N LEU A 111 58.86 27.89 -23.07
CA LEU A 111 58.29 26.67 -23.67
C LEU A 111 57.67 25.77 -22.60
N LEU A 112 58.29 25.62 -21.42
CA LEU A 112 57.70 24.89 -20.29
C LEU A 112 56.44 25.57 -19.75
N LEU A 113 56.43 26.91 -19.63
CA LEU A 113 55.23 27.66 -19.23
C LEU A 113 54.13 27.60 -20.30
N GLY A 114 54.49 27.65 -21.58
CA GLY A 114 53.57 27.45 -22.70
C GLY A 114 53.00 26.04 -22.76
N LEU A 115 53.81 25.02 -22.43
CA LEU A 115 53.38 23.62 -22.34
C LEU A 115 52.50 23.39 -21.09
N VAL A 116 52.81 24.02 -19.96
CA VAL A 116 51.99 23.99 -18.73
C VAL A 116 50.65 24.70 -18.95
N LEU A 117 50.62 25.81 -19.70
CA LEU A 117 49.38 26.51 -20.07
C LEU A 117 48.55 25.73 -21.11
N LEU A 118 49.18 24.94 -21.98
CA LEU A 118 48.47 24.05 -22.92
C LEU A 118 47.85 22.82 -22.23
N GLN A 119 48.28 22.46 -21.01
CA GLN A 119 47.68 21.37 -20.23
C GLN A 119 46.45 21.82 -19.42
N VAL A 120 46.07 23.11 -19.44
CA VAL A 120 44.93 23.63 -18.67
C VAL A 120 43.65 23.77 -19.52
N THR A 121 43.73 23.65 -20.84
CA THR A 121 42.54 23.60 -21.71
C THR A 121 42.09 22.15 -21.90
N GLY A 122 41.36 21.62 -20.94
CA GLY A 122 40.86 20.24 -21.06
C GLY A 122 40.09 19.66 -19.87
N ALA A 123 39.69 20.44 -18.88
CA ALA A 123 38.57 20.03 -18.04
C ALA A 123 37.28 20.25 -18.85
N SER A 124 37.05 19.40 -19.85
CA SER A 124 35.68 19.14 -20.31
C SER A 124 34.92 18.72 -19.06
N GLY A 125 34.04 19.57 -18.56
CA GLY A 125 33.12 19.21 -17.51
C GLY A 125 32.25 18.09 -18.05
N ILE A 126 32.68 16.84 -17.87
CA ILE A 126 31.79 15.70 -17.92
C ILE A 126 30.82 15.97 -16.78
N THR A 127 29.64 16.52 -17.10
CA THR A 127 28.48 16.37 -16.23
C THR A 127 28.22 14.87 -16.21
N ASP A 128 28.90 14.16 -15.32
CA ASP A 128 28.83 12.71 -15.24
C ASP A 128 27.43 12.36 -14.77
N VAL A 129 26.55 12.09 -15.73
CA VAL A 129 25.17 11.71 -15.47
C VAL A 129 25.22 10.31 -14.89
N VAL A 130 25.18 10.27 -13.55
CA VAL A 130 25.21 9.03 -12.79
C VAL A 130 23.90 8.29 -13.02
N ALA A 131 24.01 7.00 -13.36
CA ALA A 131 22.84 6.13 -13.48
C ALA A 131 22.17 5.95 -12.11
N ALA A 132 20.84 5.89 -12.11
CA ALA A 132 20.08 5.56 -10.91
C ALA A 132 20.51 4.19 -10.34
N TYR A 133 20.48 4.02 -9.03
CA TYR A 133 20.80 2.78 -8.34
C TYR A 133 19.85 2.55 -7.16
N ASN A 134 19.94 1.38 -6.51
CA ASN A 134 19.06 0.98 -5.40
C ASN A 134 17.56 1.01 -5.73
N LEU A 135 17.20 0.69 -6.99
CA LEU A 135 15.80 0.64 -7.44
C LEU A 135 14.98 -0.34 -6.59
N THR A 136 13.96 0.18 -5.92
CA THR A 136 13.18 -0.57 -4.93
C THR A 136 11.68 -0.38 -5.16
N TRP A 137 10.94 -1.49 -5.13
CA TRP A 137 9.48 -1.48 -5.22
C TRP A 137 8.84 -1.25 -3.84
N LYS A 138 8.00 -0.21 -3.74
CA LYS A 138 7.10 0.01 -2.61
C LYS A 138 5.67 -0.25 -3.05
N SER A 139 5.10 -1.39 -2.63
CA SER A 139 3.74 -1.76 -3.00
C SER A 139 2.89 -2.17 -1.81
N THR A 140 1.74 -1.51 -1.64
CA THR A 140 0.72 -1.84 -0.63
C THR A 140 -0.66 -1.76 -1.25
N ASN A 141 -1.48 -2.82 -1.14
CA ASN A 141 -2.82 -2.89 -1.75
C ASN A 141 -2.85 -2.47 -3.24
N PHE A 142 -1.82 -2.86 -4.01
CA PHE A 142 -1.63 -2.51 -5.44
C PHE A 142 -1.38 -1.02 -5.73
N LYS A 143 -1.24 -0.16 -4.72
CA LYS A 143 -0.54 1.11 -4.88
C LYS A 143 0.95 0.80 -4.96
N THR A 144 1.61 1.09 -6.08
CA THR A 144 2.97 0.63 -6.39
C THR A 144 3.81 1.79 -6.90
N ILE A 145 4.81 2.15 -6.12
CA ILE A 145 5.76 3.22 -6.39
C ILE A 145 7.15 2.59 -6.52
N LEU A 146 7.89 2.98 -7.55
CA LEU A 146 9.30 2.65 -7.70
C LEU A 146 10.13 3.79 -7.10
N GLU A 147 11.02 3.49 -6.16
CA GLU A 147 11.97 4.44 -5.57
C GLU A 147 13.39 4.13 -6.03
N TRP A 148 14.25 5.13 -6.13
CA TRP A 148 15.67 4.97 -6.47
C TRP A 148 16.55 6.05 -5.84
N GLU A 149 17.86 5.92 -6.01
CA GLU A 149 18.89 6.90 -5.66
C GLU A 149 19.75 7.18 -6.91
N PRO A 150 20.57 8.24 -6.96
CA PRO A 150 20.69 9.33 -6.00
C PRO A 150 19.60 10.40 -6.20
N LYS A 151 19.63 11.46 -5.38
CA LYS A 151 18.91 12.68 -5.71
C LYS A 151 19.58 13.36 -6.91
N PRO A 152 18.80 13.91 -7.85
CA PRO A 152 19.37 14.46 -9.06
C PRO A 152 20.22 15.69 -8.78
N ILE A 153 21.40 15.74 -9.39
CA ILE A 153 22.29 16.91 -9.43
C ILE A 153 22.64 17.12 -10.90
N ASN A 154 22.12 18.19 -11.52
CA ASN A 154 22.29 18.51 -12.94
C ASN A 154 21.83 17.40 -13.92
N HIS A 155 20.91 16.55 -13.49
CA HIS A 155 20.28 15.52 -14.32
C HIS A 155 18.83 15.29 -13.89
N VAL A 156 18.05 14.60 -14.72
CA VAL A 156 16.64 14.26 -14.50
C VAL A 156 16.39 12.80 -14.89
N TYR A 157 15.27 12.24 -14.45
CA TYR A 157 14.94 10.84 -14.67
C TYR A 157 13.74 10.65 -15.59
N THR A 158 13.71 9.53 -16.32
CA THR A 158 12.47 9.01 -16.90
C THR A 158 12.37 7.52 -16.62
N VAL A 159 11.19 7.06 -16.24
CA VAL A 159 10.96 5.65 -15.93
C VAL A 159 10.29 4.97 -17.12
N GLN A 160 10.71 3.75 -17.45
CA GLN A 160 9.94 2.87 -18.31
C GLN A 160 9.55 1.62 -17.55
N ILE A 161 8.35 1.11 -17.83
CA ILE A 161 7.84 -0.14 -17.29
C ILE A 161 7.32 -1.00 -18.43
N SER A 162 7.57 -2.31 -18.35
CA SER A 162 6.95 -3.30 -19.23
C SER A 162 6.64 -4.56 -18.45
N PRO A 163 5.62 -5.33 -18.86
CA PRO A 163 5.59 -6.74 -18.51
C PRO A 163 6.71 -7.46 -19.28
N ARG A 164 7.11 -8.64 -18.80
CA ARG A 164 8.28 -9.39 -19.30
C ARG A 164 8.34 -9.58 -20.84
N LEU A 165 7.18 -9.67 -21.50
CA LEU A 165 7.06 -9.87 -22.95
C LEU A 165 6.28 -8.75 -23.65
N GLY A 166 6.11 -7.60 -23.00
CA GLY A 166 5.36 -6.47 -23.55
C GLY A 166 6.24 -5.31 -23.99
N ASN A 167 5.57 -4.28 -24.51
CA ASN A 167 6.22 -3.05 -24.90
C ASN A 167 6.54 -2.19 -23.67
N TRP A 168 7.65 -1.45 -23.76
CA TRP A 168 8.03 -0.46 -22.77
C TRP A 168 7.12 0.76 -22.85
N LYS A 169 6.63 1.19 -21.69
CA LYS A 169 5.84 2.41 -21.56
C LYS A 169 6.57 3.39 -20.65
N SER A 170 6.78 4.60 -21.15
CA SER A 170 7.40 5.69 -20.38
C SER A 170 6.41 6.30 -19.38
N LYS A 171 6.93 6.65 -18.21
CA LYS A 171 6.28 7.29 -17.08
C LYS A 171 7.25 8.26 -16.42
N CYS A 172 6.71 9.22 -15.66
CA CYS A 172 7.48 10.19 -14.88
C CYS A 172 8.57 10.85 -15.74
N PHE A 173 8.15 11.56 -16.78
CA PHE A 173 9.04 12.13 -17.80
C PHE A 173 9.88 13.27 -17.24
N TYR A 174 11.20 13.20 -17.44
CA TYR A 174 12.17 14.24 -17.05
C TYR A 174 11.95 14.77 -15.62
N THR A 175 11.68 13.86 -14.67
CA THR A 175 11.39 14.23 -13.29
C THR A 175 12.67 14.44 -12.48
N THR A 176 12.61 15.36 -11.50
CA THR A 176 13.61 15.50 -10.43
C THR A 176 13.30 14.62 -9.22
N ASP A 177 12.15 13.95 -9.23
CA ASP A 177 11.76 13.05 -8.16
C ASP A 177 12.58 11.77 -8.23
N THR A 178 12.85 11.18 -7.07
CA THR A 178 13.50 9.87 -6.93
C THR A 178 12.48 8.76 -6.70
N GLU A 179 11.25 8.99 -7.13
CA GLU A 179 10.13 8.07 -7.07
C GLU A 179 9.23 8.19 -8.30
N CYS A 180 8.55 7.11 -8.66
CA CYS A 180 7.56 7.11 -9.74
C CYS A 180 6.40 6.19 -9.41
N ASP A 181 5.20 6.73 -9.47
CA ASP A 181 3.96 5.97 -9.33
C ASP A 181 3.67 5.19 -10.62
N LEU A 182 3.75 3.86 -10.52
CA LEU A 182 3.55 2.93 -11.62
C LEU A 182 2.25 2.13 -11.47
N THR A 183 1.38 2.51 -10.52
CA THR A 183 0.14 1.81 -10.23
C THR A 183 -0.71 1.58 -11.47
N ASP A 184 -0.96 2.63 -12.26
CA ASP A 184 -1.89 2.56 -13.41
C ASP A 184 -1.46 1.55 -14.48
N GLU A 185 -0.16 1.24 -14.57
CA GLU A 185 0.33 0.24 -15.52
C GLU A 185 0.20 -1.17 -14.96
N ILE A 186 0.49 -1.31 -13.67
CA ILE A 186 0.55 -2.56 -12.95
C ILE A 186 -0.86 -3.15 -12.71
N VAL A 187 -1.82 -2.28 -12.42
CA VAL A 187 -3.21 -2.69 -12.13
C VAL A 187 -3.96 -3.25 -13.34
N ASN A 188 -3.43 -3.07 -14.57
CA ASN A 188 -4.02 -3.65 -15.77
C ASN A 188 -3.97 -5.18 -15.73
N ASN A 189 -2.89 -5.75 -15.18
CA ASN A 189 -2.80 -7.18 -14.93
C ASN A 189 -1.87 -7.47 -13.76
N VAL A 190 -2.45 -7.70 -12.59
CA VAL A 190 -1.70 -7.94 -11.35
C VAL A 190 -0.97 -9.29 -11.29
N ASN A 191 -1.30 -10.22 -12.20
CA ASN A 191 -0.68 -11.54 -12.27
C ASN A 191 0.58 -11.57 -13.15
N GLN A 192 0.86 -10.50 -13.89
CA GLN A 192 2.08 -10.40 -14.70
C GLN A 192 3.27 -9.99 -13.85
N THR A 193 4.45 -10.40 -14.32
CA THR A 193 5.73 -9.93 -13.79
C THR A 193 6.19 -8.72 -14.61
N TYR A 194 6.43 -7.61 -13.91
CA TYR A 194 6.88 -6.36 -14.48
C TYR A 194 8.37 -6.15 -14.25
N LEU A 195 8.99 -5.47 -15.21
CA LEU A 195 10.33 -4.92 -15.11
C LEU A 195 10.23 -3.41 -15.33
N ALA A 196 10.93 -2.64 -14.52
CA ALA A 196 11.08 -1.21 -14.74
C ALA A 196 12.55 -0.87 -14.97
N ARG A 197 12.79 0.26 -15.62
CA ARG A 197 14.12 0.83 -15.76
C ARG A 197 14.05 2.34 -15.65
N VAL A 198 15.05 2.92 -15.00
CA VAL A 198 15.15 4.35 -14.76
C VAL A 198 16.30 4.89 -15.59
N PHE A 199 15.98 5.79 -16.51
CA PHE A 199 16.93 6.48 -17.38
C PHE A 199 17.34 7.79 -16.73
N SER A 200 18.61 8.16 -16.89
CA SER A 200 19.18 9.42 -16.39
C SER A 200 19.58 10.29 -17.57
N TYR A 201 19.11 11.54 -17.60
CA TYR A 201 19.35 12.51 -18.66
C TYR A 201 19.99 13.77 -18.08
N PRO A 202 20.93 14.43 -18.77
CA PRO A 202 21.38 15.76 -18.38
C PRO A 202 20.19 16.73 -18.24
N ALA A 203 20.23 17.67 -17.29
CA ALA A 203 19.12 18.59 -17.07
C ALA A 203 18.86 19.52 -18.29
N ASP A 204 19.91 19.82 -19.05
CA ASP A 204 19.86 20.69 -20.23
C ASP A 204 19.50 19.94 -21.54
N ALA A 205 19.09 18.67 -21.43
CA ALA A 205 18.78 17.81 -22.56
C ALA A 205 17.41 18.12 -23.17
N THR A 206 17.30 19.22 -23.93
CA THR A 206 16.15 19.42 -24.83
C THR A 206 16.21 18.52 -26.06
N ASP A 207 17.37 17.94 -26.38
CA ASP A 207 17.56 17.02 -27.52
C ASP A 207 18.82 16.12 -27.34
N TYR A 208 18.81 15.24 -26.32
CA TYR A 208 19.94 14.33 -26.09
C TYR A 208 19.95 13.21 -27.15
N ALA A 209 20.93 13.24 -28.05
CA ALA A 209 21.08 12.29 -29.15
C ALA A 209 21.74 10.95 -28.77
N GLY A 210 22.26 10.82 -27.54
CA GLY A 210 22.89 9.59 -27.05
C GLY A 210 21.88 8.62 -26.43
N GLU A 211 22.24 7.34 -26.29
CA GLU A 211 21.47 6.42 -25.45
C GLU A 211 21.66 6.79 -23.96
N PRO A 212 20.60 7.15 -23.24
CA PRO A 212 20.69 7.51 -21.83
C PRO A 212 21.06 6.31 -20.97
N HIS A 213 21.91 6.51 -19.96
CA HIS A 213 22.24 5.47 -19.00
C HIS A 213 20.99 5.05 -18.22
N PHE A 214 20.82 3.74 -18.02
CA PHE A 214 19.70 3.21 -17.26
C PHE A 214 20.09 2.06 -16.36
N THR A 215 19.27 1.88 -15.33
CA THR A 215 19.36 0.74 -14.41
C THR A 215 18.02 0.03 -14.37
N ASN A 216 18.06 -1.31 -14.38
CA ASN A 216 16.86 -2.15 -14.27
C ASN A 216 16.47 -2.35 -12.80
N SER A 217 15.17 -2.37 -12.53
CA SER A 217 14.63 -2.77 -11.24
C SER A 217 14.73 -4.30 -11.07
N PRO A 218 14.57 -4.80 -9.83
CA PRO A 218 14.15 -6.18 -9.63
C PRO A 218 12.84 -6.48 -10.38
N GLU A 219 12.62 -7.73 -10.75
CA GLU A 219 11.32 -8.19 -11.23
C GLU A 219 10.27 -8.03 -10.13
N PHE A 220 9.04 -7.67 -10.49
CA PHE A 220 7.95 -7.49 -9.54
C PHE A 220 6.65 -8.11 -10.04
N THR A 221 6.10 -9.04 -9.26
CA THR A 221 4.80 -9.67 -9.52
C THR A 221 3.78 -9.19 -8.48
N PRO A 222 2.88 -8.26 -8.82
CA PRO A 222 2.01 -7.58 -7.86
C PRO A 222 1.16 -8.53 -7.02
N TYR A 223 0.55 -9.54 -7.66
CA TYR A 223 -0.27 -10.55 -6.99
C TYR A 223 0.50 -11.38 -5.95
N LEU A 224 1.82 -11.50 -6.08
CA LEU A 224 2.65 -12.27 -5.15
C LEU A 224 3.35 -11.39 -4.12
N GLU A 225 3.66 -10.15 -4.48
CA GLU A 225 4.63 -9.34 -3.74
C GLU A 225 4.03 -8.09 -3.10
N THR A 226 2.87 -7.57 -3.57
CA THR A 226 2.26 -6.39 -2.93
C THR A 226 1.97 -6.68 -1.46
N LYS A 227 2.38 -5.77 -0.57
CA LYS A 227 2.06 -5.88 0.85
C LYS A 227 0.56 -5.72 1.05
N LEU A 228 0.04 -6.44 2.04
CA LEU A 228 -1.32 -6.27 2.52
C LEU A 228 -1.34 -5.10 3.50
N GLY A 229 -2.18 -4.10 3.21
CA GLY A 229 -2.39 -2.96 4.09
C GLY A 229 -2.99 -3.38 5.43
N GLN A 230 -2.92 -2.48 6.42
CA GLN A 230 -3.53 -2.71 7.73
C GLN A 230 -5.06 -2.87 7.56
N PRO A 231 -5.65 -3.99 8.01
CA PRO A 231 -7.09 -4.20 7.93
C PRO A 231 -7.83 -3.35 8.97
N MET A 232 -9.10 -3.06 8.70
CA MET A 232 -9.97 -2.30 9.59
C MET A 232 -11.20 -3.15 9.97
N ILE A 233 -11.58 -3.08 11.24
CA ILE A 233 -12.82 -3.71 11.73
C ILE A 233 -13.96 -2.76 11.39
N GLN A 234 -14.94 -3.22 10.63
CA GLN A 234 -16.09 -2.41 10.22
C GLN A 234 -17.14 -2.34 11.31
N SER A 235 -17.45 -3.48 11.92
CA SER A 235 -18.47 -3.60 12.95
C SER A 235 -18.25 -4.85 13.79
N TYR A 236 -18.76 -4.80 15.02
CA TYR A 236 -18.80 -5.96 15.90
C TYR A 236 -20.07 -5.93 16.76
N LYS A 237 -20.60 -7.11 17.08
CA LYS A 237 -21.79 -7.25 17.92
C LYS A 237 -21.69 -8.49 18.79
N GLN A 238 -21.79 -8.31 20.10
CA GLN A 238 -21.88 -9.41 21.06
C GLN A 238 -23.34 -9.65 21.43
N VAL A 239 -23.85 -10.86 21.20
CA VAL A 239 -25.20 -11.28 21.58
C VAL A 239 -25.10 -12.56 22.39
N GLY A 240 -25.36 -12.47 23.70
CA GLY A 240 -25.24 -13.60 24.61
C GLY A 240 -23.82 -14.15 24.64
N THR A 241 -23.66 -15.37 24.13
CA THR A 241 -22.37 -16.09 24.07
C THR A 241 -21.71 -16.05 22.70
N LYS A 242 -22.17 -15.20 21.78
CA LYS A 242 -21.61 -15.09 20.43
C LYS A 242 -21.13 -13.68 20.14
N LEU A 243 -19.95 -13.56 19.56
CA LEU A 243 -19.39 -12.32 19.04
C LEU A 243 -19.29 -12.42 17.52
N ASN A 244 -20.01 -11.54 16.83
CA ASN A 244 -19.85 -11.32 15.40
C ASN A 244 -18.85 -10.18 15.17
N VAL A 245 -17.84 -10.39 14.34
CA VAL A 245 -16.87 -9.36 13.91
C VAL A 245 -16.81 -9.34 12.39
N THR A 246 -17.02 -8.17 11.81
CA THR A 246 -16.96 -7.94 10.37
C THR A 246 -15.75 -7.08 10.03
N VAL A 247 -14.90 -7.57 9.12
CA VAL A 247 -13.73 -6.88 8.60
C VAL A 247 -14.12 -6.08 7.37
N GLN A 248 -13.72 -4.82 7.33
CA GLN A 248 -13.95 -3.96 6.18
C GLN A 248 -13.19 -4.48 4.97
N ASP A 249 -13.90 -4.59 3.85
CA ASP A 249 -13.27 -4.94 2.58
C ASP A 249 -12.60 -3.71 1.97
N ALA A 250 -11.27 -3.65 2.08
CA ALA A 250 -10.50 -2.51 1.61
C ALA A 250 -10.52 -2.44 0.08
N ARG A 251 -10.81 -1.25 -0.47
CA ARG A 251 -10.73 -1.01 -1.91
C ARG A 251 -9.28 -1.00 -2.36
N THR A 252 -9.04 -1.54 -3.55
CA THR A 252 -7.75 -1.50 -4.24
C THR A 252 -7.83 -0.55 -5.43
N LEU A 253 -6.68 -0.21 -6.02
CA LEU A 253 -6.63 0.57 -7.27
C LEU A 253 -6.79 -0.31 -8.52
N VAL A 254 -6.97 -1.62 -8.34
CA VAL A 254 -7.26 -2.56 -9.44
C VAL A 254 -8.64 -2.29 -9.99
N ARG A 255 -8.77 -2.23 -11.32
CA ARG A 255 -10.04 -2.01 -11.98
C ARG A 255 -10.44 -3.19 -12.83
N MET A 256 -11.72 -3.52 -12.77
CA MET A 256 -12.37 -4.42 -13.71
C MET A 256 -13.63 -3.71 -14.21
N ASN A 257 -13.79 -3.61 -15.53
CA ASN A 257 -14.94 -2.96 -16.17
C ASN A 257 -15.23 -1.53 -15.66
N GLY A 258 -14.17 -0.77 -15.33
CA GLY A 258 -14.27 0.61 -14.85
C GLY A 258 -14.55 0.78 -13.35
N THR A 259 -14.82 -0.31 -12.61
CA THR A 259 -15.03 -0.27 -11.15
C THR A 259 -13.77 -0.71 -10.39
N PHE A 260 -13.50 -0.06 -9.26
CA PHE A 260 -12.43 -0.46 -8.35
C PHE A 260 -12.80 -1.75 -7.61
N LEU A 261 -11.91 -2.73 -7.68
CA LEU A 261 -12.04 -4.01 -7.01
C LEU A 261 -11.63 -3.90 -5.54
N SER A 262 -12.32 -4.63 -4.68
CA SER A 262 -11.88 -4.82 -3.30
C SER A 262 -10.70 -5.79 -3.21
N LEU A 263 -10.07 -5.86 -2.03
CA LEU A 263 -9.00 -6.81 -1.76
C LEU A 263 -9.52 -8.25 -1.91
N ARG A 264 -10.76 -8.51 -1.46
CA ARG A 264 -11.45 -9.79 -1.64
C ARG A 264 -11.73 -10.09 -3.12
N ASP A 265 -12.13 -9.11 -3.92
CA ASP A 265 -12.42 -9.33 -5.34
C ASP A 265 -11.16 -9.78 -6.11
N VAL A 266 -9.99 -9.23 -5.75
CA VAL A 266 -8.72 -9.56 -6.42
C VAL A 266 -8.17 -10.92 -5.98
N PHE A 267 -8.13 -11.19 -4.67
CA PHE A 267 -7.52 -12.42 -4.13
C PHE A 267 -8.51 -13.57 -3.96
N GLY A 268 -9.81 -13.29 -3.93
CA GLY A 268 -10.87 -14.28 -3.74
C GLY A 268 -10.64 -15.17 -2.51
N LYS A 269 -10.50 -16.47 -2.78
CA LYS A 269 -10.27 -17.53 -1.79
C LYS A 269 -8.84 -17.59 -1.25
N ASP A 270 -7.89 -16.92 -1.88
CA ASP A 270 -6.49 -16.90 -1.45
C ASP A 270 -6.30 -15.96 -0.25
N LEU A 271 -7.20 -15.00 -0.06
CA LEU A 271 -7.25 -14.12 1.10
C LEU A 271 -7.97 -14.81 2.27
N SER A 272 -7.38 -14.73 3.45
CA SER A 272 -7.96 -15.18 4.71
C SER A 272 -7.71 -14.12 5.78
N TYR A 273 -8.53 -14.10 6.82
CA TYR A 273 -8.31 -13.24 7.98
C TYR A 273 -8.07 -14.10 9.22
N THR A 274 -7.14 -13.65 10.05
CA THR A 274 -6.94 -14.19 11.40
C THR A 274 -7.41 -13.14 12.40
N LEU A 275 -8.40 -13.49 13.21
CA LEU A 275 -8.86 -12.71 14.36
C LEU A 275 -8.08 -13.18 15.57
N TYR A 276 -7.48 -12.24 16.28
CA TYR A 276 -6.95 -12.49 17.61
C TYR A 276 -7.84 -11.80 18.63
N TYR A 277 -8.24 -12.54 19.66
CA TYR A 277 -9.19 -12.04 20.66
C TYR A 277 -8.83 -12.55 22.06
N TRP A 278 -9.13 -11.74 23.07
CA TRP A 278 -8.88 -12.07 24.47
C TRP A 278 -9.93 -11.40 25.35
N LYS A 279 -10.16 -11.95 26.55
CA LYS A 279 -10.99 -11.28 27.55
C LYS A 279 -10.28 -10.02 28.02
N ALA A 280 -10.98 -8.92 28.23
CA ALA A 280 -10.35 -7.71 28.78
C ALA A 280 -9.76 -7.94 30.18
N SER A 281 -10.34 -8.87 30.93
CA SER A 281 -9.91 -9.31 32.27
C SER A 281 -8.75 -10.31 32.26
N SER A 282 -8.27 -10.77 31.09
CA SER A 282 -7.25 -11.83 30.98
C SER A 282 -6.19 -11.51 29.92
N THR A 283 -5.00 -12.07 30.09
CA THR A 283 -3.90 -11.98 29.13
C THR A 283 -3.91 -13.09 28.08
N GLY A 284 -4.81 -14.08 28.20
CA GLY A 284 -4.87 -15.22 27.27
C GLY A 284 -5.41 -14.85 25.88
N LYS A 285 -4.52 -14.77 24.89
CA LYS A 285 -4.86 -14.50 23.47
C LYS A 285 -5.31 -15.78 22.75
N LYS A 286 -6.54 -15.78 22.26
CA LYS A 286 -7.12 -16.82 21.40
C LYS A 286 -7.09 -16.37 19.94
N THR A 287 -7.24 -17.31 19.02
CA THR A 287 -7.26 -17.03 17.58
C THR A 287 -8.40 -17.74 16.88
N ALA A 288 -8.94 -17.10 15.85
CA ALA A 288 -9.91 -17.68 14.92
C ALA A 288 -9.51 -17.30 13.48
N LYS A 289 -9.84 -18.15 12.51
CA LYS A 289 -9.54 -17.91 11.10
C LYS A 289 -10.81 -18.00 10.27
N THR A 290 -10.90 -17.17 9.24
CA THR A 290 -12.00 -17.20 8.29
C THR A 290 -11.49 -16.92 6.88
N ASN A 291 -12.17 -17.50 5.89
CA ASN A 291 -11.93 -17.18 4.47
C ASN A 291 -12.91 -16.11 3.96
N THR A 292 -13.85 -15.67 4.79
CA THR A 292 -14.79 -14.57 4.49
C THR A 292 -14.34 -13.29 5.18
N ASN A 293 -15.20 -12.28 5.24
CA ASN A 293 -14.94 -11.04 5.99
C ASN A 293 -15.58 -11.07 7.39
N GLU A 294 -16.23 -12.18 7.76
CA GLU A 294 -17.01 -12.30 8.98
C GLU A 294 -16.46 -13.40 9.87
N PHE A 295 -16.48 -13.12 11.17
CA PHE A 295 -16.16 -14.07 12.23
C PHE A 295 -17.37 -14.22 13.13
N LEU A 296 -17.74 -15.46 13.42
CA LEU A 296 -18.69 -15.79 14.47
C LEU A 296 -17.97 -16.67 15.49
N ILE A 297 -17.62 -16.08 16.64
CA ILE A 297 -16.87 -16.78 17.69
C ILE A 297 -17.70 -16.91 18.96
N ASP A 298 -17.48 -18.00 19.70
CA ASP A 298 -18.10 -18.21 21.00
C ASP A 298 -17.31 -17.48 22.10
N VAL A 299 -18.05 -16.74 22.93
CA VAL A 299 -17.54 -15.88 24.01
C VAL A 299 -18.34 -16.11 25.29
N ASP A 300 -17.73 -15.80 26.43
CA ASP A 300 -18.38 -15.95 27.72
C ASP A 300 -19.39 -14.81 27.95
N LYS A 301 -20.57 -15.16 28.46
CA LYS A 301 -21.64 -14.20 28.72
C LYS A 301 -21.22 -13.27 29.87
N GLY A 302 -21.39 -11.97 29.67
CA GLY A 302 -21.08 -10.95 30.69
C GLY A 302 -19.63 -10.48 30.71
N GLU A 303 -18.75 -11.09 29.90
CA GLU A 303 -17.36 -10.67 29.78
C GLU A 303 -17.18 -9.72 28.59
N SER A 304 -16.27 -8.75 28.75
CA SER A 304 -15.80 -7.89 27.67
C SER A 304 -14.59 -8.52 26.97
N TYR A 305 -14.52 -8.34 25.65
CA TYR A 305 -13.47 -8.90 24.81
C TYR A 305 -12.81 -7.81 23.99
N CYS A 306 -11.49 -7.88 23.87
CA CYS A 306 -10.71 -7.07 22.95
C CYS A 306 -10.16 -7.94 21.83
N PHE A 307 -10.03 -7.38 20.64
CA PHE A 307 -9.61 -8.12 19.46
C PHE A 307 -8.99 -7.22 18.39
N ASN A 308 -8.16 -7.84 17.56
CA ASN A 308 -7.62 -7.26 16.34
C ASN A 308 -7.56 -8.32 15.23
N VAL A 309 -7.45 -7.86 13.99
CA VAL A 309 -7.47 -8.72 12.80
C VAL A 309 -6.22 -8.54 11.98
N GLN A 310 -5.82 -9.60 11.28
CA GLN A 310 -4.70 -9.61 10.36
C GLN A 310 -5.13 -10.29 9.05
N ALA A 311 -4.85 -9.65 7.91
CA ALA A 311 -5.05 -10.22 6.59
C ALA A 311 -3.88 -11.16 6.26
N VAL A 312 -4.18 -12.33 5.69
CA VAL A 312 -3.20 -13.37 5.39
C VAL A 312 -3.50 -13.98 4.03
N ILE A 313 -2.48 -14.09 3.17
CA ILE A 313 -2.52 -14.90 1.95
C ILE A 313 -1.65 -16.13 2.16
N PRO A 314 -2.22 -17.28 2.58
CA PRO A 314 -1.42 -18.42 3.04
C PRO A 314 -0.49 -19.00 1.97
N SER A 315 -0.87 -18.89 0.70
CA SER A 315 -0.12 -19.41 -0.45
C SER A 315 1.20 -18.68 -0.72
N ARG A 316 1.38 -17.46 -0.21
CA ARG A 316 2.60 -16.67 -0.41
C ARG A 316 3.74 -17.10 0.53
N LYS A 317 4.97 -17.01 0.02
CA LYS A 317 6.21 -17.23 0.79
C LYS A 317 6.73 -15.96 1.47
N VAL A 318 6.54 -14.80 0.83
CA VAL A 318 6.92 -13.46 1.32
C VAL A 318 5.67 -12.59 1.41
N ASN A 319 5.70 -11.55 2.25
CA ASN A 319 4.57 -10.63 2.41
C ASN A 319 3.23 -11.37 2.64
N GLN A 320 3.29 -12.45 3.42
CA GLN A 320 2.17 -13.36 3.66
C GLN A 320 1.09 -12.71 4.53
N LYS A 321 1.49 -11.83 5.45
CA LYS A 321 0.64 -11.24 6.49
C LYS A 321 0.68 -9.71 6.42
N SER A 322 -0.44 -9.07 6.72
CA SER A 322 -0.52 -7.62 6.95
C SER A 322 0.01 -7.26 8.35
N PRO A 323 0.18 -5.95 8.64
CA PRO A 323 0.15 -5.46 10.02
C PRO A 323 -1.17 -5.85 10.72
N GLU A 324 -1.15 -5.94 12.06
CA GLU A 324 -2.37 -6.13 12.85
C GLU A 324 -3.24 -4.85 12.80
N SER A 325 -4.56 -4.99 12.80
CA SER A 325 -5.49 -3.85 12.91
C SER A 325 -5.35 -3.13 14.25
N LEU A 326 -5.99 -1.96 14.34
CA LEU A 326 -6.31 -1.37 15.63
C LEU A 326 -7.11 -2.34 16.50
N ILE A 327 -6.91 -2.24 17.82
CA ILE A 327 -7.59 -3.07 18.81
C ILE A 327 -8.96 -2.46 19.08
N GLU A 328 -9.99 -3.28 18.94
CA GLU A 328 -11.38 -2.94 19.28
C GLU A 328 -11.82 -3.77 20.49
N CYS A 329 -12.65 -3.19 21.36
CA CYS A 329 -13.14 -3.87 22.56
C CYS A 329 -14.66 -3.77 22.68
N THR A 330 -15.31 -4.88 23.05
CA THR A 330 -16.73 -4.87 23.39
C THR A 330 -16.93 -4.16 24.73
N SER A 331 -17.82 -3.17 24.76
CA SER A 331 -18.31 -2.57 26.01
C SER A 331 -19.77 -2.96 26.16
N GLN A 332 -20.10 -3.71 27.22
CA GLN A 332 -21.49 -4.04 27.55
C GLN A 332 -22.26 -2.86 28.17
N GLU A 333 -21.56 -1.80 28.56
CA GLU A 333 -22.11 -0.78 29.45
C GLU A 333 -23.04 0.20 28.73
N LYS A 334 -22.83 0.44 27.44
CA LYS A 334 -23.57 1.48 26.70
C LYS A 334 -25.07 1.17 26.56
N GLU A 335 -25.44 -0.10 26.42
CA GLU A 335 -26.85 -0.50 26.32
C GLU A 335 -27.59 -0.34 27.66
N MET A 336 -26.94 -0.71 28.78
CA MET A 336 -27.56 -0.64 30.10
C MET A 336 -27.73 0.80 30.59
N PHE A 337 -26.76 1.68 30.34
CA PHE A 337 -26.86 3.11 30.69
C PHE A 337 -27.96 3.84 29.88
N LEU A 338 -28.18 3.47 28.61
CA LEU A 338 -29.27 4.04 27.81
C LEU A 338 -30.64 3.64 28.33
N VAL A 339 -30.84 2.36 28.69
CA VAL A 339 -32.11 1.89 29.26
C VAL A 339 -32.38 2.55 30.60
N ILE A 340 -31.39 2.63 31.49
CA ILE A 340 -31.51 3.32 32.78
C ILE A 340 -31.82 4.80 32.57
N GLY A 341 -31.14 5.46 31.62
CA GLY A 341 -31.38 6.86 31.28
C GLY A 341 -32.81 7.14 30.81
N MET A 342 -33.35 6.27 29.94
CA MET A 342 -34.74 6.39 29.47
C MET A 342 -35.77 6.19 30.58
N VAL A 343 -35.53 5.25 31.49
CA VAL A 343 -36.41 5.02 32.65
C VAL A 343 -36.39 6.21 33.60
N VAL A 344 -35.21 6.74 33.94
CA VAL A 344 -35.08 7.91 34.82
C VAL A 344 -35.74 9.14 34.20
N LEU A 345 -35.54 9.37 32.90
CA LEU A 345 -36.18 10.48 32.19
C LEU A 345 -37.71 10.37 32.20
N ALA A 346 -38.26 9.18 31.99
CA ALA A 346 -39.70 8.94 32.05
C ALA A 346 -40.28 9.23 33.45
N VAL A 347 -39.58 8.83 34.52
CA VAL A 347 -39.99 9.13 35.91
C VAL A 347 -40.00 10.64 36.16
N ILE A 348 -38.97 11.36 35.73
CA ILE A 348 -38.91 12.83 35.88
C ILE A 348 -40.10 13.49 35.19
N ILE A 349 -40.41 13.11 33.95
CA ILE A 349 -41.56 13.65 33.21
C ILE A 349 -42.87 13.35 33.95
N LEU A 350 -43.06 12.13 34.45
CA LEU A 350 -44.25 11.75 35.19
C LEU A 350 -44.43 12.57 36.48
N THR A 351 -43.35 12.83 37.21
CA THR A 351 -43.39 13.65 38.44
C THR A 351 -43.75 15.10 38.16
N ILE A 352 -43.27 15.67 37.04
CA ILE A 352 -43.63 17.03 36.60
C ILE A 352 -45.11 17.08 36.26
N ILE A 353 -45.64 16.11 35.50
CA ILE A 353 -47.05 16.04 35.15
C ILE A 353 -47.93 15.96 36.40
N LEU A 354 -47.59 15.08 37.35
CA LEU A 354 -48.27 14.97 38.64
C LEU A 354 -48.20 16.27 39.44
N GLY A 355 -47.04 16.93 39.49
CA GLY A 355 -46.85 18.21 40.15
C GLY A 355 -47.73 19.32 39.56
N VAL A 356 -47.80 19.42 38.23
CA VAL A 356 -48.64 20.39 37.53
C VAL A 356 -50.12 20.09 37.73
N ALA A 357 -50.52 18.82 37.66
CA ALA A 357 -51.90 18.40 37.91
C ALA A 357 -52.34 18.75 39.34
N LEU A 358 -51.52 18.43 40.35
CA LEU A 358 -51.78 18.78 41.75
C LEU A 358 -51.80 20.29 41.98
N TYR A 359 -50.91 21.04 41.33
CA TYR A 359 -50.90 22.51 41.39
C TYR A 359 -52.18 23.12 40.81
N LYS A 360 -52.63 22.63 39.64
CA LYS A 360 -53.90 23.06 39.02
C LYS A 360 -55.10 22.68 39.88
N CYS A 361 -55.16 21.45 40.42
CA CYS A 361 -56.21 21.01 41.34
C CYS A 361 -56.25 21.85 42.63
N ARG A 362 -55.09 22.21 43.21
CA ARG A 362 -55.01 23.10 44.38
C ARG A 362 -55.45 24.53 44.06
N LYS A 363 -55.10 25.05 42.87
CA LYS A 363 -55.52 26.38 42.42
C LYS A 363 -57.04 26.46 42.21
N VAL A 364 -57.66 25.41 41.65
CA VAL A 364 -59.13 25.33 41.51
C VAL A 364 -59.83 25.25 42.87
N ARG A 365 -59.32 24.46 43.82
CA ARG A 365 -59.89 24.41 45.20
C ARG A 365 -59.78 25.75 45.95
N ARG A 366 -58.68 26.51 45.77
CA ARG A 366 -58.57 27.87 46.35
C ARG A 366 -59.47 28.90 45.67
N GLY A 367 -59.93 28.65 44.44
CA GLY A 367 -60.92 29.51 43.75
C GLY A 367 -62.38 29.23 44.13
N GLN A 368 -62.68 28.04 44.66
CA GLN A 368 -64.03 27.67 45.13
C GLN A 368 -64.31 28.02 46.60
N GLY A 369 -63.27 28.19 47.43
CA GLY A 369 -63.43 28.64 48.83
C GLY A 369 -63.81 30.12 49.04
N TRP A 370 -64.04 30.87 47.95
CA TRP A 370 -64.51 32.27 47.95
C TRP A 370 -65.89 32.40 47.29
N LYS A 371 -66.73 31.36 47.39
CA LYS A 371 -68.14 31.42 46.98
C LYS A 371 -69.02 30.60 47.92
N GLU A 372 -68.88 30.83 49.23
CA GLU A 372 -69.88 30.39 50.22
C GLU A 372 -69.79 31.32 51.43
N GLY A 373 -70.79 32.20 51.56
CA GLY A 373 -70.88 33.33 52.48
C GLY A 373 -71.21 34.59 51.67
N SER A 374 -72.43 35.11 51.61
CA SER A 374 -73.50 35.31 52.62
C SER A 374 -74.83 35.67 51.90
N PRO A 375 -75.93 36.10 52.56
CA PRO A 375 -76.59 35.70 53.81
C PRO A 375 -78.09 35.32 53.60
N LEU A 376 -78.75 34.89 54.69
CA LEU A 376 -80.20 34.90 54.88
C LEU A 376 -80.81 36.31 54.68
N ASN A 377 -81.92 36.46 53.94
CA ASN A 377 -83.21 36.98 54.44
C ASN A 377 -84.26 37.36 53.35
N ALA A 378 -85.51 37.02 53.68
CA ALA A 378 -86.80 37.70 53.45
C ALA A 378 -87.40 37.86 52.03
N ALA A 379 -88.50 37.13 51.77
CA ALA A 379 -89.87 37.67 51.70
C ALA A 379 -90.90 36.54 51.86
#